data_AF-A0A9W6AQV7-F1
#
_entry.id   AF-A0A9W6AQV7-F1
#
_cell.length_a   1.000
_cell.length_b   1.000
_cell.length_c   1.000
_cell.angle_alpha   90.00
_cell.angle_beta   90.00
_cell.angle_gamma   90.00
#
_symmetry.space_group_name_H-M   'P 1'
#
loop_
_entity.id
_entity.type
_entity.pdbx_description
1 polymer ?
#
loop_
_entity_poly.entity_id
_entity_poly.type
_entity_poly.pdbx_seq_one_letter_code
_entity_poly.pdbx_strand_id
1 'polypeptide(L)'
;MEMTSTVISDTYTILAGLPASHQQCPFPNWKQLRHAVQAIYTQLEQHNWTGNQWLALTDMSQTAIEKLNEDHDLLAGISVRFTWIGTTGLLKVAAGAPHHFTTTEIFRYIN
;
A
#
# COMPACT_ATOMS: atom_id res chain seq x y z
N MET A 1 18.13 -39.01 -17.09
CA MET A 1 17.64 -38.48 -15.82
C MET A 1 17.46 -36.99 -16.01
N GLU A 2 16.21 -36.59 -16.21
CA GLU A 2 15.80 -35.23 -16.50
C GLU A 2 15.79 -34.46 -15.17
N MET A 3 16.69 -33.49 -15.01
CA MET A 3 16.61 -32.54 -13.90
C MET A 3 15.46 -31.58 -14.23
N THR A 4 14.29 -31.86 -13.66
CA THR A 4 13.18 -30.92 -13.66
C THR A 4 13.61 -29.68 -12.89
N SER A 5 14.04 -28.66 -13.61
CA SER A 5 14.18 -27.32 -13.08
C SER A 5 12.81 -26.93 -12.54
N THR A 6 12.64 -27.00 -11.22
CA THR A 6 11.49 -26.42 -10.55
C THR A 6 11.60 -24.93 -10.78
N VAL A 7 10.97 -24.45 -11.84
CA VAL A 7 10.71 -23.03 -12.05
C VAL A 7 9.78 -22.67 -10.92
N ILE A 8 10.36 -22.15 -9.85
CA ILE A 8 9.59 -21.48 -8.84
C ILE A 8 9.09 -20.21 -9.54
N SER A 9 7.92 -20.30 -10.17
CA SER A 9 7.11 -19.13 -10.50
C SER A 9 6.53 -18.61 -9.20
N ASP A 10 7.41 -18.15 -8.31
CA ASP A 10 7.08 -17.23 -7.24
C ASP A 10 6.74 -15.92 -7.93
N THR A 11 5.51 -15.80 -8.45
CA THR A 11 4.89 -14.50 -8.61
C THR A 11 4.70 -13.95 -7.21
N TYR A 12 5.79 -13.45 -6.62
CA TYR A 12 5.82 -12.68 -5.40
C TYR A 12 4.93 -11.46 -5.65
N THR A 13 3.66 -11.64 -5.30
CA THR A 13 2.64 -10.64 -5.48
C THR A 13 2.57 -9.91 -4.15
N ILE A 14 2.56 -8.58 -4.18
CA ILE A 14 2.48 -7.73 -2.98
C ILE A 14 1.24 -8.00 -2.10
N LEU A 15 0.31 -8.79 -2.63
CA LEU A 15 -0.94 -9.23 -2.03
C LEU A 15 -0.80 -10.54 -1.23
N ALA A 16 0.33 -11.25 -1.38
CA ALA A 16 0.60 -12.49 -0.66
C ALA A 16 0.71 -12.20 0.85
N GLY A 17 -0.24 -12.72 1.64
CA GLY A 17 -0.29 -12.54 3.09
C GLY A 17 -1.22 -11.42 3.59
N LEU A 18 -1.97 -10.75 2.72
CA LEU A 18 -3.02 -9.81 3.15
C LEU A 18 -4.23 -10.56 3.74
N PRO A 19 -4.91 -10.00 4.76
CA PRO A 19 -6.14 -10.58 5.29
C PRO A 19 -7.21 -10.66 4.18
N ALA A 20 -8.09 -11.66 4.25
CA ALA A 20 -9.15 -11.85 3.26
C ALA A 20 -10.08 -10.64 3.08
N SER A 21 -10.11 -9.73 4.07
CA SER A 21 -10.89 -8.49 4.06
C SER A 21 -10.20 -7.30 3.37
N HIS A 22 -8.99 -7.46 2.83
CA HIS A 22 -8.31 -6.36 2.15
C HIS A 22 -9.11 -5.91 0.92
N GLN A 23 -9.25 -4.60 0.76
CA GLN A 23 -9.94 -4.03 -0.38
C GLN A 23 -8.95 -3.83 -1.52
N GLN A 24 -9.30 -4.35 -2.70
CA GLN A 24 -8.60 -4.11 -3.96
C GLN A 24 -9.45 -3.20 -4.84
N CYS A 25 -8.85 -2.15 -5.39
CA CYS A 25 -9.49 -1.36 -6.43
C CYS A 25 -8.47 -0.86 -7.47
N PRO A 26 -8.87 -0.68 -8.73
CA PRO A 26 -8.05 0.04 -9.71
C PRO A 26 -7.74 1.44 -9.18
N PHE A 27 -6.57 1.98 -9.52
CA PHE A 27 -6.14 3.29 -9.09
C PHE A 27 -7.20 4.34 -9.43
N PRO A 28 -7.88 4.91 -8.41
CA PRO A 28 -8.92 5.87 -8.64
C PRO A 28 -8.29 7.27 -8.82
N ASN A 29 -9.09 8.29 -9.12
CA ASN A 29 -8.53 9.64 -9.08
C ASN A 29 -8.10 10.03 -7.64
N TRP A 30 -7.20 11.00 -7.52
CA TRP A 30 -6.64 11.42 -6.23
C TRP A 30 -7.69 11.78 -5.16
N LYS A 31 -8.81 12.38 -5.58
CA LYS A 31 -9.91 12.74 -4.68
C LYS A 31 -10.56 11.48 -4.10
N GLN A 32 -10.86 10.50 -4.96
CA GLN A 32 -11.42 9.21 -4.54
C GLN A 32 -10.44 8.43 -3.66
N LEU A 33 -9.15 8.42 -4.00
CA LEU A 33 -8.12 7.78 -3.17
C LEU A 33 -8.10 8.37 -1.76
N ARG A 34 -8.11 9.70 -1.66
CA ARG A 34 -8.18 10.41 -0.38
C ARG A 34 -9.43 10.02 0.42
N HIS A 35 -10.60 9.97 -0.22
CA HIS A 35 -11.82 9.54 0.45
C HIS A 35 -11.75 8.09 0.94
N ALA A 36 -11.14 7.19 0.17
CA ALA A 36 -10.96 5.79 0.58
C ALA A 36 -10.03 5.66 1.79
N VAL A 37 -8.89 6.36 1.78
CA VAL A 37 -7.94 6.39 2.90
C VAL A 37 -8.58 7.01 4.14
N GLN A 38 -9.33 8.11 3.98
CA GLN A 38 -10.06 8.74 5.07
C GLN A 38 -11.15 7.83 5.64
N ALA A 39 -11.89 7.10 4.81
CA ALA A 39 -12.90 6.15 5.27
C ALA A 39 -12.28 5.03 6.11
N ILE A 40 -11.14 4.47 5.68
CA ILE A 40 -10.39 3.49 6.46
C ILE A 40 -9.94 4.09 7.79
N TYR A 41 -9.36 5.30 7.77
CA TYR A 41 -8.93 5.99 8.99
C TYR A 41 -10.08 6.21 9.98
N THR A 42 -11.22 6.74 9.52
CA THR A 42 -12.41 6.95 10.34
C THR A 42 -12.97 5.64 10.88
N GLN A 43 -12.98 4.57 10.08
CA GLN A 43 -13.38 3.25 10.56
C GLN A 43 -12.45 2.77 11.67
N LEU A 44 -11.13 2.90 11.49
CA LEU A 44 -10.17 2.52 12.53
C LEU A 44 -10.39 3.34 13.81
N GLU A 45 -10.54 4.66 13.70
CA GLU A 45 -10.80 5.54 14.84
C GLU A 45 -12.08 5.13 15.61
N GLN A 46 -13.16 4.82 14.90
CA GLN A 46 -14.43 4.36 15.49
C GLN A 46 -14.33 2.97 16.14
N HIS A 47 -13.40 2.13 15.68
CA HIS A 47 -13.23 0.75 16.12
C HIS A 47 -11.96 0.55 16.98
N ASN A 48 -11.56 1.55 17.77
CA ASN A 48 -10.38 1.49 18.66
C ASN A 48 -9.08 1.09 17.94
N TRP A 49 -8.88 1.60 16.72
CA TRP A 49 -7.76 1.31 15.83
C TRP A 49 -7.66 -0.15 15.38
N THR A 50 -8.76 -0.90 15.47
CA THR A 50 -8.86 -2.30 15.02
C THR A 50 -9.67 -2.39 13.72
N GLY A 51 -9.32 -3.35 12.86
CA GLY A 51 -10.02 -3.58 11.59
C GLY A 51 -9.09 -3.55 10.38
N ASN A 52 -9.67 -3.41 9.19
CA ASN A 52 -8.89 -3.33 7.96
C ASN A 52 -8.11 -2.01 7.91
N GLN A 53 -6.80 -2.11 7.69
CA GLN A 53 -5.89 -0.96 7.55
C GLN A 53 -5.33 -0.86 6.13
N TRP A 54 -5.72 -1.76 5.24
CA TRP A 54 -5.04 -2.01 3.97
C TRP A 54 -5.91 -1.63 2.79
N LEU A 55 -5.31 -0.94 1.83
CA LEU A 55 -5.89 -0.61 0.53
C LEU A 55 -4.91 -1.01 -0.56
N ALA A 56 -5.29 -2.00 -1.37
CA ALA A 56 -4.54 -2.40 -2.54
C ALA A 56 -5.04 -1.64 -3.78
N LEU A 57 -4.12 -1.02 -4.49
CA LEU A 57 -4.34 -0.25 -5.70
C LEU A 57 -3.76 -1.02 -6.88
N THR A 58 -4.59 -1.41 -7.84
CA THR A 58 -4.14 -2.06 -9.09
C THR A 58 -4.06 -1.04 -10.23
N ASP A 59 -3.40 -1.42 -11.34
CA ASP A 59 -3.36 -0.62 -12.57
C ASP A 59 -2.81 0.80 -12.39
N MET A 60 -1.90 0.98 -11.43
CA MET A 60 -1.26 2.25 -11.17
C MET A 60 -0.33 2.63 -12.31
N SER A 61 -0.40 3.90 -12.75
CA SER A 61 0.63 4.47 -13.61
C SER A 61 1.91 4.74 -12.81
N GLN A 62 3.06 4.70 -13.48
CA GLN A 62 4.34 4.99 -12.84
C GLN A 62 4.38 6.38 -12.21
N THR A 63 3.79 7.39 -12.87
CA THR A 63 3.63 8.74 -12.32
C THR A 63 2.80 8.77 -11.03
N ALA A 64 1.76 7.94 -10.92
CA ALA A 64 0.96 7.87 -9.70
C ALA A 64 1.72 7.21 -8.55
N ILE A 65 2.54 6.19 -8.85
CA ILE A 65 3.41 5.51 -7.89
C ILE A 65 4.47 6.47 -7.36
N GLU A 66 5.20 7.14 -8.23
CA GLU A 66 6.22 8.14 -7.86
C GLU A 66 5.61 9.24 -6.99
N LYS A 67 4.45 9.74 -7.40
CA LYS A 67 3.74 10.78 -6.66
C LYS A 67 3.30 10.33 -5.26
N LEU A 68 2.87 9.08 -5.08
CA LEU A 68 2.56 8.52 -3.74
C LEU A 68 3.80 8.22 -2.91
N ASN A 69 4.93 7.93 -3.56
CA ASN A 69 6.19 7.65 -2.90
C ASN A 69 6.92 8.93 -2.44
N GLU A 70 6.76 10.04 -3.17
CA GLU A 70 7.42 11.31 -2.88
C GLU A 70 6.56 12.27 -2.03
N ASP A 71 5.24 12.30 -2.26
CA ASP A 71 4.34 13.29 -1.66
C ASP A 71 3.32 12.64 -0.74
N HIS A 72 3.69 12.59 0.54
CA HIS A 72 2.85 12.03 1.61
C HIS A 72 1.72 12.99 2.04
N ASP A 73 1.72 14.26 1.64
CA ASP A 73 0.68 15.23 2.00
C ASP A 73 -0.60 15.07 1.17
N LEU A 74 -0.56 14.29 0.09
CA LEU A 74 -1.69 14.05 -0.82
C LEU A 74 -2.92 13.45 -0.13
N LEU A 75 -2.71 12.76 1.00
CA LEU A 75 -3.73 12.00 1.72
C LEU A 75 -4.27 12.73 2.95
N ALA A 76 -4.31 14.07 2.87
CA ALA A 76 -4.93 14.94 3.88
C ALA A 76 -4.29 14.83 5.28
N GLY A 77 -2.97 14.65 5.33
CA GLY A 77 -2.21 14.51 6.58
C GLY A 77 -2.41 13.17 7.29
N ILE A 78 -3.10 12.20 6.66
CA ILE A 78 -3.23 10.85 7.20
C ILE A 78 -1.90 10.12 6.98
N SER A 79 -1.32 9.62 8.08
CA SER A 79 -0.10 8.81 8.02
C SER A 79 -0.37 7.49 7.32
N VAL A 80 0.26 7.31 6.16
CA VAL A 80 0.22 6.06 5.41
C VAL A 80 1.61 5.53 5.13
N ARG A 81 1.72 4.22 4.97
CA ARG A 81 2.89 3.56 4.38
C ARG A 81 2.50 3.05 3.00
N PHE A 82 3.28 3.39 2.00
CA PHE A 82 3.08 2.94 0.63
C PHE A 82 4.20 1.99 0.21
N THR A 83 3.84 0.90 -0.43
CA THR A 83 4.78 -0.04 -1.07
C THR A 83 4.17 -0.52 -2.38
N TRP A 84 4.97 -0.87 -3.38
CA TRP A 84 4.46 -1.29 -4.70
C TRP A 84 5.35 -2.35 -5.34
N ILE A 85 4.74 -3.15 -6.23
CA ILE A 85 5.41 -4.10 -7.13
C ILE A 85 4.74 -4.00 -8.50
N GLY A 86 5.52 -3.68 -9.53
CA GLY A 86 4.99 -3.42 -10.87
C GLY A 86 3.98 -2.28 -10.86
N THR A 87 2.76 -2.55 -11.33
CA THR A 87 1.62 -1.60 -11.35
C THR A 87 0.68 -1.75 -10.14
N THR A 88 1.05 -2.56 -9.15
CA THR A 88 0.22 -2.77 -7.95
C THR A 88 0.86 -2.09 -6.75
N GLY A 89 0.13 -1.17 -6.14
CA GLY A 89 0.50 -0.51 -4.89
C GLY A 89 -0.32 -1.03 -3.71
N LEU A 90 0.26 -0.96 -2.52
CA LEU A 90 -0.37 -1.30 -1.27
C LEU A 90 -0.17 -0.14 -0.30
N LEU A 91 -1.28 0.41 0.17
CA LEU A 91 -1.33 1.43 1.20
C LEU A 91 -1.73 0.81 2.52
N LYS A 92 -0.95 1.09 3.56
CA LYS A 92 -1.30 0.82 4.95
C LYS A 92 -1.61 2.13 5.65
N VAL A 93 -2.83 2.27 6.16
CA VAL A 93 -3.19 3.39 7.04
C VAL A 93 -2.65 3.10 8.44
N ALA A 94 -1.71 3.92 8.89
CA ALA A 94 -1.09 3.75 10.20
C ALA A 94 -1.91 4.48 11.27
N ALA A 95 -2.25 3.77 12.35
CA ALA A 95 -2.76 4.38 13.57
C ALA A 95 -1.58 5.02 14.32
N GLY A 96 -1.49 6.34 14.30
CA GLY A 96 -0.43 7.09 14.97
C GLY A 96 -0.60 8.57 14.74
N ALA A 97 -0.40 9.35 15.80
CA ALA A 97 -0.48 10.81 15.78
C ALA A 97 0.27 11.41 14.56
N PRO A 98 -0.15 12.58 14.05
CA PRO A 98 0.41 13.22 12.84
C PRO A 98 1.88 13.66 12.96
N HIS A 99 2.61 13.17 13.95
CA HIS A 99 4.00 13.49 14.18
C HIS A 99 4.91 12.39 13.63
N HIS A 100 5.41 12.70 12.44
CA HIS A 100 6.80 12.50 12.03
C HIS A 100 7.21 11.04 11.75
N PHE A 101 7.13 10.66 10.47
CA PHE A 101 8.00 9.62 9.93
C PHE A 101 8.61 10.07 8.61
N THR A 102 9.68 10.88 8.72
CA THR A 102 10.84 10.74 7.85
C THR A 102 11.39 9.34 8.08
N THR A 103 10.94 8.38 7.29
CA THR A 103 11.68 7.12 7.15
C THR A 103 11.72 6.80 5.67
N THR A 104 12.68 7.44 5.03
CA THR A 104 13.35 6.96 3.83
C THR A 104 13.96 5.59 4.15
N GLU A 105 13.13 4.55 4.33
CA GLU A 105 13.63 3.17 4.31
C GLU A 105 13.75 2.77 2.85
N ILE A 106 14.88 3.20 2.30
CA ILE A 106 15.42 2.74 1.04
C ILE A 106 15.59 1.22 1.22
N PHE A 107 14.70 0.41 0.64
CA PHE A 107 14.97 -1.01 0.45
C PHE A 107 16.08 -1.15 -0.60
N ARG A 108 17.33 -0.92 -0.17
CA ARG A 108 18.51 -1.27 -0.95
C ARG A 108 18.75 -2.75 -0.71
N TYR A 109 18.27 -3.58 -1.64
CA TYR A 109 18.77 -4.95 -1.76
C TYR A 109 20.27 -4.86 -2.02
N ILE A 110 21.07 -5.33 -1.06
CA ILE A 110 22.50 -5.54 -1.25
C ILE A 110 22.62 -6.98 -1.76
N ASN A 111 23.23 -7.09 -2.94
CA ASN A 111 23.46 -8.31 -3.71
C ASN A 111 24.45 -9.26 -3.03
#